data_AF-A0A3S8YJV5-F1
#
_entry.id   AF-A0A3S8YJV5-F1
#
_cell.length_a   1.000
_cell.length_b   1.000
_cell.length_c   1.000
_cell.angle_alpha   90.00
_cell.angle_beta   90.00
_cell.angle_gamma   90.00
#
_symmetry.space_group_name_H-M   'P 1'
#
loop_
_entity.id
_entity.type
_entity.pdbx_description
1 polymer ?
#
loop_
_entity_poly.entity_id
_entity_poly.type
_entity_poly.pdbx_seq_one_letter_code
_entity_poly.pdbx_strand_id
1 'polypeptide(L)'
;MEALLAYEWRSRLTAAWLIGVDQRTSFRERIGDLLLASEVCYSGGGYCFALARLGTHADAEILTAYLDRYLPRTDLRYDQPEALGALLRLDAHLGTQHADRFTEPDGLWDQWVQALAHLQESPDYTPAEQRRWTDLHCDFASGWARP
;
A
#
# COMPACT_ATOMS: atom_id res chain seq x y z
N MET A 1 -7.10 12.49 -14.78
CA MET A 1 -6.51 11.35 -14.05
C MET A 1 -5.89 10.35 -15.02
N GLU A 2 -6.66 9.84 -16.00
CA GLU A 2 -6.18 8.85 -16.99
C GLU A 2 -4.87 9.24 -17.66
N ALA A 3 -4.76 10.48 -18.15
CA ALA A 3 -3.52 10.96 -18.76
C ALA A 3 -2.33 10.82 -17.79
N LEU A 4 -2.46 11.27 -16.54
CA LEU A 4 -1.40 11.17 -15.54
C LEU A 4 -1.01 9.71 -15.22
N LEU A 5 -1.99 8.80 -15.19
CA LEU A 5 -1.77 7.38 -14.94
C LEU A 5 -1.08 6.66 -16.11
N ALA A 6 -1.02 7.27 -17.29
CA ALA A 6 -0.38 6.69 -18.48
C ALA A 6 1.11 7.04 -18.63
N TYR A 7 1.63 8.00 -17.86
CA TYR A 7 2.99 8.53 -18.00
C TYR A 7 3.96 7.93 -16.97
N GLU A 8 5.08 8.62 -16.72
CA GLU A 8 6.13 8.22 -15.79
C GLU A 8 5.68 8.23 -14.32
N TRP A 9 6.51 7.65 -13.45
CA TRP A 9 6.20 7.44 -12.04
C TRP A 9 5.76 8.71 -11.30
N ARG A 10 6.29 9.89 -11.66
CA ARG A 10 5.94 11.17 -11.03
C ARG A 10 4.49 11.53 -11.29
N SER A 11 4.08 11.49 -12.56
CA SER A 11 2.68 11.71 -12.95
C SER A 11 1.75 10.72 -12.28
N ARG A 12 2.13 9.43 -12.23
CA ARG A 12 1.31 8.40 -11.59
C ARG A 12 1.20 8.59 -10.07
N LEU A 13 2.30 8.92 -9.40
CA LEU A 13 2.33 9.23 -7.97
C LEU A 13 1.42 10.44 -7.67
N THR A 14 1.53 11.52 -8.45
CA THR A 14 0.63 12.68 -8.31
C THR A 14 -0.83 12.29 -8.51
N ALA A 15 -1.15 11.49 -9.52
CA ALA A 15 -2.51 11.00 -9.74
C ALA A 15 -3.03 10.19 -8.55
N ALA A 16 -2.22 9.29 -8.01
CA ALA A 16 -2.60 8.46 -6.87
C ALA A 16 -2.91 9.30 -5.62
N TRP A 17 -2.11 10.33 -5.33
CA TRP A 17 -2.40 11.27 -4.25
C TRP A 17 -3.70 12.04 -4.48
N LEU A 18 -3.95 12.54 -5.70
CA LEU A 18 -5.21 13.23 -6.03
C LEU A 18 -6.43 12.30 -5.89
N ILE A 19 -6.30 11.03 -6.27
CA ILE A 19 -7.35 10.01 -6.10
C ILE A 19 -7.64 9.79 -4.62
N GLY A 20 -6.61 9.59 -3.79
CA GLY A 20 -6.78 9.30 -2.36
C GLY A 20 -7.29 10.49 -1.53
N VAL A 21 -6.87 11.71 -1.87
CA VAL A 21 -7.37 12.93 -1.20
C VAL A 21 -8.86 13.13 -1.49
N ASP A 22 -9.26 13.01 -2.76
CA ASP A 22 -10.63 13.24 -3.23
C ASP A 22 -11.50 11.96 -3.26
N GLN A 23 -10.98 10.85 -2.73
CA GLN A 23 -11.63 9.54 -2.64
C GLN A 23 -12.31 9.07 -3.95
N ARG A 24 -11.63 9.22 -5.09
CA ARG A 24 -12.20 8.95 -6.42
C ARG A 24 -12.26 7.45 -6.75
N THR A 25 -13.29 6.77 -6.26
CA THR A 25 -13.50 5.32 -6.40
C THR A 25 -13.54 4.81 -7.83
N SER A 26 -13.90 5.64 -8.82
CA SER A 26 -13.92 5.27 -10.24
C SER A 26 -12.56 4.83 -10.79
N PHE A 27 -11.46 5.19 -10.13
CA PHE A 27 -10.10 4.82 -10.55
C PHE A 27 -9.55 3.57 -9.83
N ARG A 28 -10.32 2.95 -8.94
CA ARG A 28 -9.88 1.80 -8.13
C ARG A 28 -9.27 0.68 -8.96
N GLU A 29 -10.03 0.21 -9.96
CA GLU A 29 -9.59 -0.88 -10.84
C GLU A 29 -8.27 -0.52 -11.52
N ARG A 30 -8.20 0.70 -12.08
CA ARG A 30 -7.01 1.18 -12.77
C ARG A 30 -5.78 1.25 -11.87
N ILE A 31 -5.89 1.77 -10.65
CA ILE A 31 -4.75 1.83 -9.73
C ILE A 31 -4.38 0.45 -9.19
N GLY A 32 -5.35 -0.47 -9.05
CA GLY A 32 -5.11 -1.86 -8.68
C GLY A 32 -4.30 -2.61 -9.74
N ASP A 33 -4.67 -2.47 -11.01
CA ASP A 33 -3.92 -3.04 -12.13
C ASP A 33 -2.48 -2.54 -12.17
N LEU A 34 -2.30 -1.21 -11.99
CA LEU A 34 -0.99 -0.58 -11.99
C LEU A 34 -0.13 -1.03 -10.81
N LEU A 35 -0.73 -1.18 -9.63
CA LEU A 35 -0.06 -1.71 -8.44
C LEU A 35 0.42 -3.14 -8.69
N LEU A 36 -0.47 -4.03 -9.17
CA LEU A 36 -0.13 -5.43 -9.47
C LEU A 36 0.94 -5.56 -10.56
N ALA A 37 0.90 -4.70 -11.57
CA ALA A 37 1.90 -4.68 -12.64
C ALA A 37 3.29 -4.27 -12.14
N SER A 38 3.36 -3.38 -11.14
CA SER A 38 4.63 -2.93 -10.50
C SER A 38 5.69 -2.47 -11.50
N GLU A 39 5.28 -1.80 -12.58
CA GLU A 39 6.16 -1.49 -13.73
C GLU A 39 7.10 -0.31 -13.49
N VAL A 40 6.77 0.61 -12.57
CA VAL A 40 7.52 1.84 -12.36
C VAL A 40 7.73 2.12 -10.87
N CYS A 41 8.95 2.57 -10.53
CA CYS A 41 9.37 2.84 -9.15
C CYS A 41 8.54 3.94 -8.47
N TYR A 42 8.46 3.92 -7.14
CA TYR A 42 7.85 4.93 -6.26
C TYR A 42 6.33 5.18 -6.42
N SER A 43 5.70 4.70 -7.50
CA SER A 43 4.27 4.93 -7.74
C SER A 43 3.37 4.00 -6.92
N GLY A 44 3.86 2.81 -6.54
CA GLY A 44 3.06 1.82 -5.82
C GLY A 44 2.66 2.29 -4.43
N GLY A 45 3.55 2.96 -3.69
CA GLY A 45 3.21 3.58 -2.41
C GLY A 45 2.07 4.60 -2.52
N GLY A 46 2.02 5.35 -3.62
CA GLY A 46 0.90 6.24 -3.94
C GLY A 46 -0.42 5.50 -4.14
N TYR A 47 -0.41 4.37 -4.87
CA TYR A 47 -1.62 3.56 -5.05
C TYR A 47 -2.07 2.91 -3.73
N CYS A 48 -1.13 2.44 -2.91
CA CYS A 48 -1.43 1.88 -1.58
C CYS A 48 -2.11 2.92 -0.68
N PHE A 49 -1.60 4.15 -0.68
CA PHE A 49 -2.26 5.28 -0.02
C PHE A 49 -3.68 5.51 -0.57
N ALA A 50 -3.85 5.55 -1.89
CA ALA A 50 -5.16 5.78 -2.49
C ALA A 50 -6.17 4.68 -2.11
N LEU A 51 -5.78 3.41 -2.16
CA LEU A 51 -6.61 2.27 -1.76
C LEU A 51 -6.97 2.32 -0.26
N ALA A 52 -6.02 2.65 0.61
CA ALA A 52 -6.27 2.86 2.04
C ALA A 52 -7.28 4.00 2.29
N ARG A 53 -7.30 5.02 1.42
CA ARG A 53 -8.24 6.15 1.48
C ARG A 53 -9.62 5.82 0.93
N LEU A 54 -9.72 4.92 -0.05
CA LEU A 54 -11.00 4.44 -0.60
C LEU A 54 -11.72 3.52 0.40
N GLY A 55 -10.98 2.71 1.16
CA GLY A 55 -11.46 2.19 2.44
C GLY A 55 -12.43 1.01 2.37
N THR A 56 -12.52 0.27 1.26
CA THR A 56 -13.51 -0.81 1.09
C THR A 56 -12.86 -2.20 1.10
N HIS A 57 -13.68 -3.25 1.25
CA HIS A 57 -13.22 -4.65 1.12
C HIS A 57 -12.53 -4.92 -0.22
N ALA A 58 -12.99 -4.31 -1.32
CA ALA A 58 -12.34 -4.44 -2.62
C ALA A 58 -10.93 -3.84 -2.63
N ASP A 59 -10.71 -2.76 -1.86
CA ASP A 59 -9.38 -2.16 -1.72
C ASP A 59 -8.43 -3.09 -0.93
N ALA A 60 -8.96 -3.75 0.11
CA ALA A 60 -8.22 -4.76 0.87
C ALA A 60 -7.86 -5.97 0.00
N GLU A 61 -8.76 -6.46 -0.85
CA GLU A 61 -8.50 -7.56 -1.78
C GLU A 61 -7.37 -7.23 -2.77
N ILE A 62 -7.33 -5.99 -3.30
CA ILE A 62 -6.25 -5.54 -4.20
C ILE A 62 -4.90 -5.54 -3.49
N LEU A 63 -4.82 -4.96 -2.29
CA LEU A 63 -3.58 -4.93 -1.49
C LEU A 63 -3.13 -6.34 -1.11
N THR A 64 -4.08 -7.20 -0.76
CA THR A 64 -3.88 -8.60 -0.43
C THR A 64 -3.28 -9.37 -1.62
N ALA A 65 -3.82 -9.18 -2.82
CA ALA A 65 -3.30 -9.81 -4.05
C ALA A 65 -1.89 -9.32 -4.41
N TYR A 66 -1.59 -8.05 -4.16
CA TYR A 66 -0.24 -7.51 -4.33
C TYR A 66 0.77 -8.16 -3.37
N LEU A 67 0.44 -8.23 -2.08
CA LEU A 67 1.30 -8.83 -1.06
C LEU A 67 1.54 -10.32 -1.30
N ASP A 68 0.51 -11.08 -1.69
CA ASP A 68 0.66 -12.49 -2.12
C ASP A 68 1.68 -12.66 -3.24
N ARG A 69 1.70 -11.71 -4.19
CA ARG A 69 2.57 -11.79 -5.37
C ARG A 69 4.01 -11.39 -5.08
N TYR A 70 4.22 -10.40 -4.21
CA TYR A 70 5.51 -9.73 -4.06
C TYR A 70 6.23 -9.95 -2.72
N LEU A 71 5.55 -10.41 -1.65
CA LEU A 71 6.27 -10.82 -0.43
C LEU A 71 7.15 -12.06 -0.65
N PRO A 72 6.73 -13.11 -1.38
CA PRO A 72 7.59 -14.27 -1.63
C PRO A 72 8.83 -13.97 -2.49
N ARG A 73 8.85 -12.82 -3.18
CA ARG A 73 9.96 -12.38 -4.04
C ARG A 73 10.95 -11.55 -3.24
N THR A 74 11.72 -12.23 -2.41
CA THR A 74 12.65 -11.61 -1.45
C THR A 74 13.84 -10.90 -2.09
N ASP A 75 14.04 -11.09 -3.40
CA ASP A 75 14.98 -10.34 -4.23
C ASP A 75 14.45 -8.96 -4.66
N LEU A 76 13.13 -8.73 -4.56
CA LEU A 76 12.47 -7.50 -4.99
C LEU A 76 12.12 -6.58 -3.82
N ARG A 77 12.44 -5.29 -4.01
CA ARG A 77 12.15 -4.20 -3.08
C ARG A 77 11.27 -3.17 -3.77
N TYR A 78 9.98 -3.44 -3.77
CA TYR A 78 8.95 -2.56 -4.30
C TYR A 78 8.22 -1.92 -3.13
N ASP A 79 6.90 -1.83 -3.23
CA ASP A 79 6.03 -1.12 -2.31
C ASP A 79 5.34 -2.10 -1.33
N GLN A 80 5.98 -3.25 -1.04
CA GLN A 80 5.48 -4.21 -0.03
C GLN A 80 5.25 -3.56 1.35
N PRO A 81 6.13 -2.68 1.86
CA PRO A 81 5.90 -1.99 3.14
C PRO A 81 4.65 -1.10 3.12
N GLU A 82 4.48 -0.29 2.08
CA GLU A 82 3.31 0.57 1.90
C GLU A 82 2.02 -0.23 1.72
N ALA A 83 2.08 -1.35 0.99
CA ALA A 83 0.92 -2.23 0.81
C ALA A 83 0.50 -2.91 2.12
N LEU A 84 1.46 -3.37 2.94
CA LEU A 84 1.17 -3.95 4.24
C LEU A 84 0.58 -2.90 5.19
N GLY A 85 1.17 -1.70 5.26
CA GLY A 85 0.65 -0.61 6.08
C GLY A 85 -0.78 -0.21 5.70
N ALA A 86 -1.05 -0.14 4.39
CA ALA A 86 -2.39 0.10 3.85
C ALA A 86 -3.39 -0.99 4.26
N LEU A 87 -3.01 -2.27 4.13
CA LEU A 87 -3.89 -3.38 4.48
C LEU A 87 -4.20 -3.43 5.99
N LEU A 88 -3.19 -3.21 6.85
CA LEU A 88 -3.38 -3.16 8.30
C LEU A 88 -4.30 -2.03 8.74
N ARG A 89 -4.24 -0.87 8.07
CA ARG A 89 -5.19 0.22 8.30
C ARG A 89 -6.61 -0.19 7.90
N LEU A 90 -6.77 -0.83 6.73
CA LEU A 90 -8.07 -1.30 6.27
C LEU A 90 -8.66 -2.36 7.22
N ASP A 91 -7.85 -3.30 7.69
CA ASP A 91 -8.27 -4.30 8.68
C ASP A 91 -8.80 -3.65 9.95
N ALA A 92 -8.07 -2.68 10.50
CA ALA A 92 -8.51 -1.91 11.66
C ALA A 92 -9.80 -1.11 11.38
N HIS A 93 -9.96 -0.57 10.17
CA HIS A 93 -11.13 0.23 9.79
C HIS A 93 -12.39 -0.62 9.54
N LEU A 94 -12.22 -1.78 8.90
CA LEU A 94 -13.31 -2.68 8.47
C LEU A 94 -13.63 -3.78 9.49
N GLY A 95 -12.79 -3.95 10.52
CA GLY A 95 -12.91 -5.04 11.49
C GLY A 95 -12.56 -6.41 10.88
N THR A 96 -11.62 -6.41 9.92
CA THR A 96 -11.14 -7.62 9.23
C THR A 96 -9.72 -7.98 9.69
N GLN A 97 -9.19 -9.08 9.17
CA GLN A 97 -7.89 -9.64 9.54
C GLN A 97 -7.15 -10.22 8.31
N HIS A 98 -7.24 -9.53 7.18
CA HIS A 98 -6.61 -9.94 5.93
C HIS A 98 -5.07 -9.99 6.02
N ALA A 99 -4.48 -9.12 6.83
CA ALA A 99 -3.04 -9.01 7.02
C ALA A 99 -2.43 -10.14 7.87
N ASP A 100 -3.23 -10.80 8.73
CA ASP A 100 -2.73 -11.77 9.72
C ASP A 100 -1.84 -12.84 9.08
N ARG A 101 -2.28 -13.43 7.98
CA ARG A 101 -1.54 -14.47 7.25
C ARG A 101 -0.17 -14.03 6.71
N PHE A 102 0.08 -12.72 6.59
CA PHE A 102 1.37 -12.17 6.18
C PHE A 102 2.27 -11.87 7.38
N THR A 103 1.68 -11.53 8.52
CA THR A 103 2.36 -11.03 9.73
C THR A 103 2.40 -12.04 10.87
N GLU A 104 1.93 -13.26 10.66
CA GLU A 104 2.20 -14.38 11.57
C GLU A 104 3.71 -14.51 11.81
N PRO A 105 4.15 -14.93 13.01
CA PRO A 105 5.56 -15.16 13.29
C PRO A 105 6.20 -16.10 12.25
N ASP A 106 7.37 -15.72 11.74
CA ASP A 106 8.07 -16.41 10.65
C ASP A 106 7.27 -16.46 9.32
N GLY A 107 6.25 -15.61 9.19
CA GLY A 107 5.40 -15.47 8.01
C GLY A 107 6.09 -14.77 6.85
N LEU A 108 5.33 -14.50 5.78
CA LEU A 108 5.87 -13.92 4.54
C LEU A 108 6.51 -12.55 4.74
N TRP A 109 5.99 -11.73 5.65
CA TRP A 109 6.60 -10.44 6.00
C TRP A 109 7.97 -10.62 6.64
N ASP A 110 8.07 -11.45 7.68
CA ASP A 110 9.33 -11.71 8.38
C ASP A 110 10.37 -12.30 7.43
N GLN A 111 9.99 -13.27 6.61
CA GLN A 111 10.89 -13.86 5.61
C GLN A 111 11.42 -12.81 4.62
N TRP A 112 10.56 -11.90 4.16
CA TRP A 112 10.96 -10.81 3.27
C TRP A 112 11.92 -9.83 3.95
N VAL A 113 11.65 -9.41 5.20
CA VAL A 113 12.54 -8.53 5.96
C VAL A 113 13.89 -9.20 6.24
N GLN A 114 13.89 -10.48 6.64
CA GLN A 114 15.11 -11.23 6.97
C GLN A 114 16.02 -11.47 5.77
N ALA A 115 15.46 -11.63 4.57
CA ALA A 115 16.24 -11.74 3.34
C ALA A 115 17.00 -10.46 2.98
N LEU A 116 16.64 -9.34 3.58
CA LEU A 116 17.23 -8.03 3.33
C LEU A 116 18.24 -7.70 4.44
N ALA A 117 19.49 -8.13 4.26
CA ALA A 117 20.59 -8.02 5.25
C ALA A 117 20.85 -6.61 5.87
N HIS A 118 20.32 -5.55 5.25
CA HIS A 118 20.44 -4.16 5.73
C HIS A 118 19.20 -3.68 6.49
N LEU A 119 18.11 -4.47 6.51
CA LEU A 119 16.85 -4.20 7.21
C LEU A 119 16.62 -5.11 8.41
N GLN A 120 17.46 -6.14 8.58
CA GLN A 120 17.31 -7.20 9.58
C GLN A 120 17.20 -6.69 11.02
N GLU A 121 17.74 -5.50 11.30
CA GLU A 121 17.69 -4.82 12.60
C GLU A 121 17.01 -3.44 12.54
N SER A 122 16.35 -3.12 11.42
CA SER A 122 15.72 -1.81 11.24
C SER A 122 14.36 -1.74 11.93
N PRO A 123 14.17 -0.88 12.96
CA PRO A 123 12.90 -0.75 13.65
C PRO A 123 11.77 -0.25 12.74
N ASP A 124 12.13 0.36 11.60
CA ASP A 124 11.19 0.91 10.63
C ASP A 124 10.36 -0.17 9.92
N TYR A 125 10.77 -1.45 9.94
CA TYR A 125 10.12 -2.54 9.17
C TYR A 125 9.22 -3.46 10.02
N THR A 126 8.77 -2.96 11.18
CA THR A 126 7.70 -3.66 11.92
C THR A 126 6.34 -3.40 11.28
N PRO A 127 5.40 -4.37 11.27
CA PRO A 127 4.03 -4.15 10.78
C PRO A 127 3.34 -2.94 11.43
N ALA A 128 3.58 -2.72 12.72
CA ALA A 128 3.06 -1.57 13.45
C ALA A 128 3.56 -0.23 12.90
N GLU A 129 4.85 -0.14 12.55
CA GLU A 129 5.42 1.09 11.97
C GLU A 129 4.91 1.33 10.54
N GLN A 130 4.73 0.27 9.74
CA GLN A 130 4.13 0.38 8.40
C GLN A 130 2.70 0.92 8.45
N ARG A 131 1.90 0.41 9.38
CA ARG A 131 0.56 0.94 9.63
C ARG A 131 0.63 2.40 10.08
N ARG A 132 1.52 2.75 11.00
CA ARG A 132 1.68 4.11 11.51
C ARG A 132 1.97 5.12 10.40
N TRP A 133 2.86 4.79 9.46
CA TRP A 133 3.14 5.65 8.30
C TRP A 133 1.92 5.86 7.40
N THR A 134 1.16 4.79 7.15
CA THR A 134 -0.09 4.86 6.40
C THR A 134 -1.12 5.73 7.12
N ASP A 135 -1.23 5.59 8.44
CA ASP A 135 -2.14 6.36 9.26
C ASP A 135 -1.81 7.86 9.17
N LEU A 136 -0.54 8.24 9.26
CA LEU A 136 -0.09 9.63 9.11
C LEU A 136 -0.50 10.23 7.76
N HIS A 137 -0.30 9.52 6.65
CA HIS A 137 -0.68 10.00 5.32
C HIS A 137 -2.21 10.14 5.19
N CYS A 138 -2.96 9.15 5.67
CA CYS A 138 -4.42 9.16 5.57
C CYS A 138 -5.06 10.23 6.46
N ASP A 139 -4.51 10.47 7.64
CA ASP A 139 -5.03 11.44 8.59
C ASP A 139 -4.69 12.86 8.13
N PHE A 140 -3.48 13.07 7.58
CA PHE A 140 -3.14 14.31 6.87
C PHE A 140 -4.15 14.62 5.77
N ALA A 141 -4.44 13.66 4.89
CA ALA A 141 -5.40 13.85 3.80
C ALA A 141 -6.84 14.14 4.32
N SER A 142 -7.23 13.53 5.45
CA SER A 142 -8.53 13.79 6.07
C SER A 142 -8.67 15.23 6.60
N GLY A 143 -7.56 15.88 6.96
CA GLY A 143 -7.53 17.29 7.36
C GLY A 143 -7.90 18.26 6.24
N TRP A 144 -7.71 17.89 4.97
CA TRP A 144 -8.05 18.71 3.80
C TRP A 144 -9.51 18.58 3.36
N ALA A 145 -10.22 17.56 3.86
CA ALA A 145 -11.62 17.32 3.53
C ALA A 145 -12.62 18.03 4.47
N ARG A 146 -12.12 18.79 5.46
CA ARG A 146 -12.96 19.58 6.37
C ARG A 146 -12.99 21.05 5.89
N PRO A 147 -14.18 21.65 5.70
CA PRO A 147 -14.32 23.06 5.34
C PRO A 147 -13.83 24.01 6.45
#